data_AF-A0A940K780-F1
#
_entry.id   AF-A0A940K780-F1
#
_cell.length_a   1.000
_cell.length_b   1.000
_cell.length_c   1.000
_cell.angle_alpha   90.00
_cell.angle_beta   90.00
_cell.angle_gamma   90.00
#
_symmetry.space_group_name_H-M   'P 1'
#
loop_
_entity.id
_entity.type
_entity.pdbx_description
1 polymer ?
#
loop_
_entity_poly.entity_id
_entity_poly.type
_entity_poly.pdbx_seq_one_letter_code
_entity_poly.pdbx_strand_id
1 'polypeptide(L)'
;EEYFPGYQEMMGKIGRERGWSTPTRAQFEAQAGREGAYVVGSAEEVAEKILRHSKSLGGISRFTFQMDNPGLTKEQVYRSIELIGSKVIPLVNASSDLK
;
A
#
# COMPACT_ATOMS: atom_id res chain seq x y z
N GLU A 1 -10.92 1.74 1.93
CA GLU A 1 -11.82 2.13 3.04
C GLU A 1 -11.16 2.13 4.41
N GLU A 2 -10.68 0.99 4.93
CA GLU A 2 -10.22 0.88 6.33
C GLU A 2 -8.97 1.72 6.65
N TYR A 3 -8.04 1.85 5.70
CA TYR A 3 -6.77 2.55 5.91
C TYR A 3 -6.91 4.09 5.93
N PHE A 4 -7.88 4.65 5.21
CA PHE A 4 -7.93 6.10 4.94
C PHE A 4 -8.20 6.96 6.19
N PRO A 5 -9.17 6.65 7.07
CA PRO A 5 -9.46 7.47 8.25
C PRO A 5 -8.23 7.67 9.14
N GLY A 6 -7.52 6.57 9.46
CA GLY A 6 -6.28 6.58 10.23
C GLY A 6 -5.16 7.38 9.58
N TYR A 7 -4.98 7.17 8.27
CA TYR A 7 -4.03 7.92 7.47
C TYR A 7 -4.33 9.43 7.51
N GLN A 8 -5.60 9.83 7.35
CA GLN A 8 -6.01 11.23 7.31
C GLN A 8 -5.80 11.91 8.67
N GLU A 9 -6.12 11.23 9.77
CA GLU A 9 -5.86 11.73 11.11
C GLU A 9 -4.36 11.95 11.33
N MET A 10 -3.55 10.91 11.08
CA MET A 10 -2.10 10.93 11.26
C MET A 10 -1.44 12.02 10.42
N MET A 11 -1.71 12.04 9.11
CA MET A 11 -1.11 13.00 8.20
C MET A 11 -1.65 14.41 8.41
N GLY A 12 -2.90 14.56 8.86
CA GLY A 12 -3.45 15.85 9.26
C GLY A 12 -2.77 16.42 10.50
N LYS A 13 -2.47 15.58 11.50
CA LYS A 13 -1.67 16.00 12.67
C LYS A 13 -0.27 16.42 12.26
N ILE A 14 0.43 15.57 11.52
CA ILE A 14 1.78 15.85 11.01
C ILE A 14 1.78 17.11 10.13
N GLY A 15 0.74 17.31 9.31
CA GLY A 15 0.65 18.46 8.43
C GLY A 15 0.50 19.79 9.14
N ARG A 16 -0.28 19.83 10.21
CA ARG A 16 -0.36 21.03 11.08
C ARG A 16 1.00 21.37 11.69
N GLU A 17 1.80 20.37 12.02
CA GLU A 17 3.15 20.56 12.57
C GLU A 17 4.18 20.98 11.49
N ARG A 18 3.98 20.56 10.23
CA ARG A 18 4.95 20.73 9.13
C ARG A 18 4.55 21.74 8.05
N GLY A 19 3.41 22.40 8.21
CA GLY A 19 2.94 23.47 7.31
C GLY A 19 2.22 23.01 6.04
N TRP A 20 1.72 21.76 5.98
CA TRP A 20 0.90 21.28 4.86
C TRP A 20 -0.55 20.97 5.29
N SER A 21 -1.49 21.09 4.36
CA SER A 21 -2.90 20.82 4.62
C SER A 21 -3.18 19.34 4.91
N THR A 22 -4.22 19.06 5.71
CA THR A 22 -4.73 17.71 5.90
C THR A 22 -5.10 17.09 4.54
N PRO A 23 -4.63 15.87 4.22
CA PRO A 23 -4.93 15.26 2.94
C PRO A 23 -6.43 14.96 2.79
N THR A 24 -6.94 15.18 1.58
CA THR A 24 -8.31 14.85 1.19
C THR A 24 -8.41 13.38 0.79
N ARG A 25 -9.65 12.86 0.75
CA ARG A 25 -9.95 11.52 0.24
C ARG A 25 -9.48 11.33 -1.20
N ALA A 26 -9.77 12.29 -2.08
CA ALA A 26 -9.36 12.24 -3.48
C ALA A 26 -7.83 12.20 -3.66
N GLN A 27 -7.09 12.95 -2.82
CA GLN A 27 -5.62 12.89 -2.83
C GLN A 27 -5.09 11.51 -2.41
N PHE A 28 -5.70 10.90 -1.39
CA PHE A 28 -5.35 9.55 -0.99
C PHE A 28 -5.66 8.53 -2.11
N GLU A 29 -6.84 8.61 -2.71
CA GLU A 29 -7.24 7.71 -3.82
C GLU A 29 -6.34 7.87 -5.04
N ALA A 30 -5.90 9.09 -5.36
CA ALA A 30 -4.91 9.31 -6.41
C ALA A 30 -3.57 8.61 -6.11
N GLN A 31 -3.15 8.56 -4.84
CA GLN A 31 -1.94 7.84 -4.43
C GLN A 31 -2.15 6.32 -4.31
N ALA A 32 -3.33 5.86 -3.92
CA ALA A 32 -3.66 4.44 -3.84
C ALA A 32 -3.96 3.83 -5.22
N GLY A 33 -4.39 4.65 -6.20
CA GLY A 33 -4.69 4.23 -7.56
C GLY A 33 -3.47 3.72 -8.34
N ARG A 34 -3.70 3.16 -9.53
CA ARG A 34 -2.73 2.38 -10.32
C ARG A 34 -1.32 2.99 -10.42
N GLU A 35 -1.23 4.29 -10.70
CA GLU A 35 0.05 4.99 -10.89
C GLU A 35 0.61 5.66 -9.62
N GLY A 36 -0.18 5.75 -8.55
CA GLY A 36 0.21 6.38 -7.30
C GLY A 36 1.20 5.57 -6.47
N ALA A 37 1.74 6.20 -5.42
CA ALA A 37 2.82 5.65 -4.60
C ALA A 37 2.36 4.65 -3.53
N TYR A 38 1.09 4.69 -3.10
CA TYR A 38 0.61 3.83 -2.02
C TYR A 38 0.25 2.46 -2.58
N VAL A 39 0.83 1.42 -1.99
CA VAL A 39 0.52 0.03 -2.30
C VAL A 39 -0.60 -0.44 -1.37
N VAL A 40 -1.80 0.09 -1.61
CA VAL A 40 -3.02 -0.17 -0.84
C VAL A 40 -4.15 -0.46 -1.84
N GLY A 41 -4.79 -1.62 -1.73
CA GLY A 41 -5.82 -2.08 -2.66
C GLY A 41 -6.15 -3.56 -2.46
N SER A 42 -6.72 -4.20 -3.48
CA SER A 42 -6.87 -5.66 -3.53
C SER A 42 -5.50 -6.37 -3.61
N ALA A 43 -5.47 -7.68 -3.36
CA ALA A 43 -4.23 -8.45 -3.47
C ALA A 43 -3.66 -8.42 -4.90
N GLU A 44 -4.54 -8.42 -5.90
CA GLU A 44 -4.19 -8.33 -7.33
C GLU A 44 -3.62 -6.96 -7.67
N GLU A 45 -4.26 -5.87 -7.24
CA GLU A 45 -3.77 -4.50 -7.46
C GLU A 45 -2.40 -4.28 -6.79
N VAL A 46 -2.22 -4.82 -5.58
CA VAL A 46 -0.96 -4.78 -4.85
C VAL A 46 0.13 -5.56 -5.59
N ALA A 47 -0.16 -6.79 -6.05
CA ALA A 47 0.79 -7.61 -6.79
C ALA A 47 1.21 -6.95 -8.11
N GLU A 48 0.24 -6.44 -8.89
CA GLU A 48 0.50 -5.72 -10.14
C GLU A 48 1.39 -4.50 -9.89
N LYS A 49 1.09 -3.71 -8.86
CA LYS A 49 1.86 -2.51 -8.52
C LYS A 49 3.29 -2.85 -8.08
N ILE A 50 3.50 -3.93 -7.32
CA ILE A 50 4.83 -4.43 -6.95
C ILE A 50 5.63 -4.84 -8.19
N LEU A 51 5.02 -5.59 -9.11
CA LEU A 51 5.66 -6.03 -10.35
C LEU A 51 6.02 -4.84 -11.24
N ARG A 52 5.13 -3.84 -11.35
CA ARG A 52 5.41 -2.59 -12.07
C ARG A 52 6.61 -1.86 -11.46
N HIS A 53 6.65 -1.69 -10.14
CA HIS A 53 7.79 -1.06 -9.47
C HIS A 53 9.09 -1.85 -9.67
N SER A 54 9.03 -3.17 -9.54
CA SER A 54 10.16 -4.06 -9.82
C SER A 54 10.69 -3.85 -11.23
N LYS A 55 9.81 -3.88 -12.24
CA LYS A 55 10.17 -3.68 -13.65
C LYS A 55 10.79 -2.31 -13.90
N SER A 56 10.19 -1.24 -13.37
CA SER A 56 10.71 0.12 -13.54
C SER A 56 12.09 0.35 -12.91
N LEU A 57 12.44 -0.44 -11.89
CA LEU A 57 13.73 -0.38 -11.20
C LEU A 57 14.76 -1.40 -11.72
N GLY A 58 14.45 -2.13 -12.80
CA GLY A 58 15.35 -3.17 -13.35
C GLY A 58 15.34 -4.49 -12.57
N GLY A 59 14.42 -4.63 -11.60
CA GLY A 59 14.28 -5.75 -10.69
C GLY A 59 14.57 -5.34 -9.24
N ILE A 60 13.68 -5.74 -8.32
CA ILE A 60 13.90 -5.61 -6.88
C ILE A 60 13.98 -6.99 -6.23
N SER A 61 14.80 -7.12 -5.19
CA SER A 61 14.94 -8.35 -4.41
C SER A 61 14.06 -8.38 -3.15
N ARG A 62 13.49 -7.22 -2.76
CA ARG A 62 12.69 -7.08 -1.54
C ARG A 62 11.66 -5.96 -1.69
N PHE A 63 10.47 -6.22 -1.19
CA PHE A 63 9.44 -5.22 -0.95
C PHE A 63 9.03 -5.27 0.53
N THR A 64 8.95 -4.11 1.18
CA THR A 64 8.60 -3.99 2.60
C THR A 64 7.36 -3.13 2.75
N PHE A 65 6.44 -3.51 3.64
CA PHE A 65 5.21 -2.77 3.89
C PHE A 65 5.27 -2.07 5.26
N GLN A 66 4.84 -0.80 5.29
CA GLN A 66 4.41 -0.13 6.51
C GLN A 66 2.88 -0.21 6.55
N MET A 67 2.32 -1.03 7.43
CA MET A 67 0.90 -1.42 7.35
C MET A 67 0.04 -0.85 8.48
N ASP A 68 0.65 -0.43 9.58
CA ASP A 68 -0.05 0.13 10.72
C ASP A 68 -0.26 1.64 10.54
N ASN A 69 -1.46 2.09 10.93
CA ASN A 69 -1.78 3.49 11.13
C ASN A 69 -2.87 3.60 12.23
N PRO A 70 -3.16 4.82 12.75
CA PRO A 70 -4.15 4.99 13.80
C PRO A 70 -5.52 4.39 13.43
N GLY A 71 -6.14 3.67 14.37
CA GLY A 71 -7.50 3.14 14.18
C GLY A 71 -7.60 1.81 13.44
N LEU A 72 -6.52 1.26 12.87
CA LEU A 72 -6.53 -0.13 12.41
C LEU A 72 -6.54 -1.10 13.59
N THR A 73 -7.40 -2.10 13.53
CA THR A 73 -7.41 -3.17 14.52
C THR A 73 -6.33 -4.20 14.21
N LYS A 74 -5.95 -4.98 15.23
CA LYS A 74 -5.00 -6.09 15.09
C LYS A 74 -5.47 -7.08 14.01
N GLU A 75 -6.76 -7.36 13.96
CA GLU A 75 -7.39 -8.30 13.02
C GLU A 75 -7.26 -7.81 11.57
N GLN A 76 -7.41 -6.51 11.31
CA GLN A 76 -7.23 -5.93 9.98
C GLN A 76 -5.77 -6.03 9.51
N VAL A 77 -4.82 -5.77 10.40
CA VAL A 77 -3.39 -5.94 10.10
C VAL A 77 -3.07 -7.43 9.85
N TYR A 78 -3.58 -8.34 10.67
CA TYR A 78 -3.36 -9.78 10.49
C TYR A 78 -3.98 -10.33 9.22
N ARG A 79 -5.18 -9.88 8.85
CA ARG A 79 -5.79 -10.20 7.56
C ARG A 79 -4.94 -9.71 6.39
N SER A 80 -4.34 -8.53 6.51
CA SER A 80 -3.41 -8.02 5.49
C SER A 80 -2.15 -8.88 5.37
N ILE A 81 -1.57 -9.32 6.50
CA ILE A 81 -0.44 -10.28 6.51
C ILE A 81 -0.84 -11.60 5.83
N GLU A 82 -2.01 -12.14 6.15
CA GLU A 82 -2.52 -13.37 5.56
C GLU A 82 -2.71 -13.23 4.05
N LEU A 83 -3.29 -12.11 3.57
CA LEU A 83 -3.45 -11.84 2.14
C LEU A 83 -2.10 -11.67 1.43
N ILE A 84 -1.13 -11.04 2.08
CA ILE A 84 0.24 -10.94 1.53
C ILE A 84 0.82 -12.35 1.33
N GLY A 85 0.76 -13.17 2.38
CA GLY A 85 1.32 -14.53 2.36
C GLY A 85 0.62 -15.47 1.38
N SER A 86 -0.71 -15.45 1.36
CA SER A 86 -1.54 -16.43 0.64
C SER A 86 -1.94 -16.01 -0.77
N LYS A 87 -1.92 -14.72 -1.10
CA LYS A 87 -2.36 -14.18 -2.40
C LYS A 87 -1.28 -13.39 -3.11
N VAL A 88 -0.73 -12.35 -2.47
CA VAL A 88 0.20 -11.43 -3.12
C VAL A 88 1.51 -12.12 -3.52
N ILE A 89 2.14 -12.85 -2.59
CA ILE A 89 3.41 -13.53 -2.86
C ILE A 89 3.29 -14.53 -4.04
N PRO A 90 2.28 -15.42 -4.08
CA PRO A 90 2.06 -16.28 -5.24
C PRO A 90 1.88 -15.53 -6.57
N LEU A 91 1.09 -14.43 -6.57
CA LEU A 91 0.84 -13.65 -7.79
C LEU A 91 2.11 -12.97 -8.33
N VAL A 92 2.95 -12.46 -7.42
CA VAL A 92 4.24 -11.84 -7.78
C VAL A 92 5.19 -12.90 -8.34
N ASN A 93 5.30 -14.06 -7.68
CA ASN A 93 6.24 -15.12 -8.09
C ASN A 93 5.84 -15.78 -9.42
N ALA A 94 4.55 -16.03 -9.63
CA ALA A 94 4.05 -16.59 -10.89
C ALA A 94 4.37 -15.70 -12.10
N SER A 95 4.49 -14.38 -11.88
CA SER A 95 4.84 -13.43 -12.93
C SER A 95 6.36 -13.29 -13.13
N SER A 96 7.18 -13.60 -12.11
CA SER A 96 8.64 -13.54 -12.22
C SER A 96 9.26 -14.74 -12.93
N ASP A 97 8.55 -15.87 -12.99
CA ASP A 97 8.97 -17.11 -13.66
C ASP A 97 8.88 -17.05 -15.20
N LEU A 98 8.49 -15.89 -15.76
CA LEU A 98 8.45 -15.62 -17.20
C LEU A 98 9.70 -14.90 -17.73
N LYS A 99 10.82 -14.97 -17.00
CA LYS A 99 12.13 -14.46 -17.45
C LYS A 99 12.97 -15.53 -18.11
#